data_AF-A0A8E3ZJM3-F1
#
_entry.id   AF-A0A8E3ZJM3-F1
#
_cell.length_a   1.000
_cell.length_b   1.000
_cell.length_c   1.000
_cell.angle_alpha   90.00
_cell.angle_beta   90.00
_cell.angle_gamma   90.00
#
_symmetry.space_group_name_H-M   'P 1'
#
loop_
_entity.id
_entity.type
_entity.pdbx_description
1 polymer ?
#
loop_
_entity_poly.entity_id
_entity_poly.type
_entity_poly.pdbx_seq_one_letter_code
_entity_poly.pdbx_strand_id
1 'polypeptide(L)'
;MFPSEILNVDDPVLMYDRFMEEIDLKKYLRYIPTRGAGRPRYNPVNMLKTIIYGFAEEGYCSFRKLEDNCRVNIRYMYLMNYEAPSYRTFCHFVKGFLKYSLKDIFYSITKELCGKLNVDLQHIYIDGSKFEANANKYSWVWKKSAEKSRYKLFAKITSLFELLNDDLKYDHMSVNINTEYAPDYLRLVLDKLKEIWQIDETAFVHGSGHRKSDHQRKYEQLKAYTSKLEEYVEKIQICGTSRNSYSKTDTDATFMRIKSDYMGNDQLLPAYNVQIGVADEFIAVIDVNQYCSDMDCFVPLMEEFHEVYGAYPKYPVADAGYGSFNNYIYCEQHGMEKYMKFPMYKKETKDKKYHTNPFRPINFRVDENGTIRCPNDRAFKFIYRHLVRGNLYGRQEEVFECEDCQGCPLAEQ
;
A
#
# COMPACT_ATOMS: atom_id res chain seq x y z
N MET A 1 -50.10 2.79 15.84
CA MET A 1 -49.63 4.01 15.16
C MET A 1 -48.30 3.65 14.57
N PHE A 2 -48.17 3.65 13.25
CA PHE A 2 -46.93 3.33 12.54
C PHE A 2 -45.97 4.53 12.60
N PRO A 3 -44.64 4.35 12.53
CA PRO A 3 -43.70 5.46 12.63
C PRO A 3 -43.88 6.44 11.47
N SER A 4 -44.29 5.92 10.31
CA SER A 4 -44.66 6.69 9.11
C SER A 4 -45.85 7.61 9.31
N GLU A 5 -46.69 7.38 10.33
CA GLU A 5 -47.84 8.24 10.66
C GLU A 5 -47.46 9.38 11.61
N ILE A 6 -46.26 9.33 12.21
CA ILE A 6 -45.76 10.30 13.20
C ILE A 6 -44.64 11.16 12.60
N LEU A 7 -43.84 10.59 11.68
CA LEU A 7 -42.84 11.33 10.94
C LEU A 7 -43.49 12.39 10.06
N ASN A 8 -42.88 13.57 10.03
CA ASN A 8 -43.28 14.61 9.10
C ASN A 8 -43.03 14.14 7.65
N VAL A 9 -43.87 14.56 6.71
CA VAL A 9 -43.77 14.11 5.30
C VAL A 9 -42.41 14.46 4.68
N ASP A 10 -41.81 15.55 5.17
CA ASP A 10 -40.50 16.05 4.74
C ASP A 10 -39.33 15.56 5.62
N ASP A 11 -39.54 14.57 6.50
CA ASP A 11 -38.45 14.06 7.33
C ASP A 11 -37.37 13.38 6.46
N PRO A 12 -36.08 13.73 6.62
CA PRO A 12 -34.99 13.21 5.79
C PRO A 12 -34.90 11.68 5.74
N VAL A 13 -35.36 10.98 6.79
CA VAL A 13 -35.32 9.51 6.82
C VAL A 13 -36.19 8.89 5.71
N LEU A 14 -37.30 9.56 5.33
CA LEU A 14 -38.21 9.06 4.29
C LEU A 14 -37.56 9.19 2.90
N MET A 15 -36.88 10.31 2.65
CA MET A 15 -36.12 10.50 1.41
C MET A 15 -34.96 9.51 1.32
N TYR A 16 -34.21 9.36 2.41
CA TYR A 16 -33.11 8.40 2.52
C TYR A 16 -33.57 6.96 2.24
N ASP A 17 -34.66 6.53 2.87
CA ASP A 17 -35.16 5.17 2.74
C ASP A 17 -35.61 4.88 1.29
N ARG A 18 -36.35 5.80 0.67
CA ARG A 18 -36.73 5.72 -0.75
C ARG A 18 -35.52 5.64 -1.67
N PHE A 19 -34.54 6.53 -1.49
CA PHE A 19 -33.31 6.51 -2.27
C PHE A 19 -32.58 5.15 -2.15
N MET A 20 -32.49 4.60 -0.94
CA MET A 20 -31.85 3.31 -0.71
C MET A 20 -32.64 2.12 -1.30
N GLU A 21 -33.93 2.25 -1.58
CA GLU A 21 -34.72 1.22 -2.29
C GLU A 21 -34.44 1.16 -3.79
N GLU A 22 -33.98 2.26 -4.38
CA GLU A 22 -33.62 2.32 -5.79
C GLU A 22 -32.30 1.56 -6.09
N ILE A 23 -31.47 1.36 -5.05
CA ILE A 23 -30.23 0.61 -5.13
C ILE A 23 -30.52 -0.88 -4.86
N ASP A 24 -30.07 -1.78 -5.74
CA ASP A 24 -30.11 -3.23 -5.49
C ASP A 24 -29.08 -3.64 -4.41
N LEU A 25 -29.40 -3.35 -3.15
CA LEU A 25 -28.58 -3.69 -1.99
C LEU A 25 -28.56 -5.20 -1.72
N LYS A 26 -29.57 -5.95 -2.20
CA LYS A 26 -29.68 -7.39 -1.96
C LYS A 26 -28.51 -8.16 -2.58
N LYS A 27 -27.93 -7.66 -3.68
CA LYS A 27 -26.75 -8.29 -4.30
C LYS A 27 -25.52 -8.34 -3.38
N TYR A 28 -25.42 -7.41 -2.42
CA TYR A 28 -24.35 -7.35 -1.44
C TYR A 28 -24.60 -8.20 -0.18
N LEU A 29 -25.81 -8.76 -0.06
CA LEU A 29 -26.28 -9.49 1.11
C LEU A 29 -26.49 -10.99 0.82
N ARG A 30 -25.98 -11.47 -0.33
CA ARG A 30 -26.21 -12.84 -0.86
C ARG A 30 -25.66 -13.97 0.03
N TYR A 31 -24.66 -13.70 0.86
CA TYR A 31 -24.02 -14.70 1.72
C TYR A 31 -24.67 -14.84 3.10
N ILE A 32 -25.86 -14.29 3.30
CA ILE A 32 -26.61 -14.44 4.55
C ILE A 32 -27.45 -15.72 4.45
N PRO A 33 -27.15 -16.78 5.24
CA PRO A 33 -27.95 -18.01 5.22
C PRO A 33 -29.44 -17.71 5.40
N THR A 34 -30.26 -18.22 4.49
CA THR A 34 -31.70 -17.93 4.41
C THR A 34 -32.51 -18.56 5.53
N ARG A 35 -31.99 -19.59 6.21
CA ARG A 35 -32.59 -20.20 7.42
C ARG A 35 -31.58 -21.09 8.15
N GLY A 36 -31.57 -21.00 9.47
CA GLY A 36 -30.93 -21.95 10.38
C GLY A 36 -31.81 -22.13 11.62
N ALA A 37 -31.55 -23.16 12.43
CA ALA A 37 -32.23 -23.32 13.71
C ALA A 37 -31.93 -22.14 14.64
N GLY A 38 -32.96 -21.51 15.23
CA GLY A 38 -32.81 -20.37 16.14
C GLY A 38 -33.83 -19.25 15.92
N ARG A 39 -33.61 -18.10 16.58
CA ARG A 39 -34.46 -16.91 16.48
C ARG A 39 -34.46 -16.38 15.03
N PRO A 40 -35.61 -15.93 14.49
CA PRO A 40 -35.65 -15.25 13.20
C PRO A 40 -34.62 -14.11 13.13
N ARG A 41 -33.96 -14.00 11.98
CA ARG A 41 -32.97 -12.95 11.74
C ARG A 41 -33.68 -11.64 11.42
N TYR A 42 -33.08 -10.54 11.84
CA TYR A 42 -33.47 -9.19 11.42
C TYR A 42 -33.31 -9.04 9.91
N ASN A 43 -34.10 -8.15 9.31
CA ASN A 43 -33.99 -7.85 7.89
C ASN A 43 -32.61 -7.21 7.58
N PRO A 44 -31.75 -7.83 6.75
CA PRO A 44 -30.40 -7.35 6.52
C PRO A 44 -30.35 -6.04 5.71
N VAL A 45 -31.36 -5.77 4.88
CA VAL A 45 -31.48 -4.48 4.17
C VAL A 45 -31.77 -3.38 5.18
N ASN A 46 -32.71 -3.59 6.09
CA ASN A 46 -33.04 -2.63 7.16
C ASN A 46 -31.84 -2.40 8.08
N MET A 47 -31.11 -3.45 8.43
CA MET A 47 -29.87 -3.33 9.21
C MET A 47 -28.83 -2.46 8.48
N LEU A 48 -28.61 -2.69 7.19
CA LEU A 48 -27.66 -1.90 6.39
C LEU A 48 -28.09 -0.43 6.30
N LYS A 49 -29.36 -0.17 5.96
CA LYS A 49 -29.94 1.18 5.92
C LYS A 49 -29.76 1.90 7.26
N THR A 50 -30.09 1.23 8.36
CA THR A 50 -30.00 1.80 9.70
C THR A 50 -28.56 2.13 10.10
N ILE A 51 -27.60 1.25 9.76
CA ILE A 51 -26.18 1.52 10.01
C ILE A 51 -25.73 2.76 9.25
N ILE A 52 -25.95 2.79 7.93
CA ILE A 52 -25.52 3.91 7.07
C ILE A 52 -26.19 5.22 7.51
N TYR A 53 -27.49 5.18 7.82
CA TYR A 53 -28.22 6.34 8.32
C TYR A 53 -27.61 6.88 9.63
N GLY A 54 -27.27 5.99 10.59
CA GLY A 54 -26.64 6.42 11.83
C GLY A 54 -25.26 7.03 11.63
N PHE A 55 -24.46 6.53 10.68
CA PHE A 55 -23.19 7.17 10.32
C PHE A 55 -23.39 8.53 9.64
N ALA A 56 -24.45 8.68 8.82
CA ALA A 56 -24.76 9.96 8.18
C ALA A 56 -25.29 11.01 9.16
N GLU A 57 -26.15 10.63 10.11
CA GLU A 57 -26.76 11.56 11.07
C GLU A 57 -25.83 11.92 12.22
N GLU A 58 -25.08 10.95 12.77
CA GLU A 58 -24.27 11.14 13.98
C GLU A 58 -22.75 11.11 13.73
N GLY A 59 -22.31 10.94 12.48
CA GLY A 59 -20.89 10.79 12.15
C GLY A 59 -20.33 9.44 12.60
N TYR A 60 -19.36 9.42 13.51
CA TYR A 60 -18.79 8.16 14.06
C TYR A 60 -19.74 7.50 15.08
N CYS A 61 -20.88 7.02 14.62
CA CYS A 61 -21.90 6.37 15.45
C CYS A 61 -21.41 5.01 15.98
N SER A 62 -21.57 4.77 17.28
CA SER A 62 -21.25 3.48 17.89
C SER A 62 -22.40 2.47 17.72
N PHE A 63 -22.09 1.17 17.65
CA PHE A 63 -23.15 0.15 17.58
C PHE A 63 -24.08 0.12 18.80
N ARG A 64 -23.64 0.60 19.97
CA ARG A 64 -24.50 0.75 21.15
C ARG A 64 -25.48 1.90 20.97
N LYS A 65 -24.99 3.00 20.40
CA LYS A 65 -25.81 4.15 20.07
C LYS A 65 -26.87 3.81 19.00
N LEU A 66 -26.52 3.00 18.00
CA LEU A 66 -27.50 2.44 17.07
C LEU A 66 -28.56 1.58 17.76
N GLU A 67 -28.16 0.70 18.68
CA GLU A 67 -29.10 -0.09 19.49
C GLU A 67 -30.05 0.81 20.29
N ASP A 68 -29.52 1.83 20.97
CA ASP A 68 -30.32 2.79 21.74
C ASP A 68 -31.28 3.56 20.82
N ASN A 69 -30.79 4.06 19.68
CA ASN A 69 -31.59 4.77 18.71
C ASN A 69 -32.74 3.90 18.16
N CYS A 70 -32.51 2.61 17.89
CA CYS A 70 -33.59 1.69 17.49
C CYS A 70 -34.69 1.54 18.55
N ARG A 71 -34.38 1.81 19.84
CA ARG A 71 -35.34 1.72 20.96
C ARG A 71 -36.08 3.02 21.25
N VAL A 72 -35.50 4.18 20.94
CA VAL A 72 -36.06 5.48 21.38
C VAL A 72 -36.24 6.51 20.27
N ASN A 73 -35.53 6.38 19.15
CA ASN A 73 -35.58 7.34 18.05
C ASN A 73 -36.52 6.83 16.95
N ILE A 74 -37.56 7.62 16.66
CA ILE A 74 -38.61 7.25 15.74
C ILE A 74 -38.14 7.01 14.30
N ARG A 75 -37.08 7.70 13.85
CA ARG A 75 -36.47 7.49 12.52
C ARG A 75 -35.86 6.10 12.40
N TYR A 76 -35.22 5.62 13.45
CA TYR A 76 -34.61 4.29 13.49
C TYR A 76 -35.65 3.20 13.70
N MET A 77 -36.70 3.48 14.49
CA MET A 77 -37.87 2.61 14.58
C MET A 77 -38.55 2.43 13.23
N TYR A 78 -38.63 3.49 12.41
CA TYR A 78 -39.12 3.42 11.04
C TYR A 78 -38.23 2.50 10.19
N LEU A 79 -36.92 2.77 10.11
CA LEU A 79 -35.99 1.98 9.29
C LEU A 79 -35.92 0.50 9.67
N MET A 80 -36.02 0.19 10.98
CA MET A 80 -35.99 -1.18 11.49
C MET A 80 -37.38 -1.81 11.65
N ASN A 81 -38.46 -1.13 11.28
CA ASN A 81 -39.84 -1.60 11.48
C ASN A 81 -40.09 -2.07 12.93
N TYR A 82 -39.74 -1.22 13.89
CA TYR A 82 -39.78 -1.45 15.35
C TYR A 82 -38.87 -2.55 15.91
N GLU A 83 -38.10 -3.23 15.06
CA GLU A 83 -37.08 -4.14 15.56
C GLU A 83 -35.95 -3.35 16.23
N ALA A 84 -35.44 -3.85 17.36
CA ALA A 84 -34.31 -3.26 18.08
C ALA A 84 -33.16 -4.25 18.19
N PRO A 85 -32.32 -4.39 17.13
CA PRO A 85 -31.14 -5.23 17.18
C PRO A 85 -30.18 -4.77 18.28
N SER A 86 -29.55 -5.72 18.96
CA SER A 86 -28.50 -5.39 19.93
C SER A 86 -27.22 -4.91 19.23
N TYR A 87 -26.36 -4.20 19.95
CA TYR A 87 -25.05 -3.78 19.42
C TYR A 87 -24.22 -4.98 18.93
N ARG A 88 -24.37 -6.15 19.56
CA ARG A 88 -23.69 -7.40 19.15
C ARG A 88 -24.19 -7.87 17.79
N THR A 89 -25.48 -7.72 17.53
CA THR A 89 -26.10 -8.07 16.26
C THR A 89 -25.57 -7.18 15.14
N PHE A 90 -25.53 -5.85 15.34
CA PHE A 90 -24.91 -4.92 14.38
C PHE A 90 -23.43 -5.24 14.14
N CYS A 91 -22.66 -5.47 15.21
CA CYS A 91 -21.24 -5.82 15.10
C CYS A 91 -21.02 -7.12 14.31
N HIS A 92 -21.82 -8.17 14.57
CA HIS A 92 -21.77 -9.42 13.83
C HIS A 92 -22.15 -9.21 12.36
N PHE A 93 -23.14 -8.36 12.09
CA PHE A 93 -23.57 -8.07 10.72
C PHE A 93 -22.46 -7.42 9.89
N VAL A 94 -21.82 -6.37 10.43
CA VAL A 94 -20.72 -5.67 9.75
C VAL A 94 -19.51 -6.58 9.56
N LYS A 95 -19.04 -7.25 10.63
CA LYS A 95 -17.83 -8.09 10.58
C LYS A 95 -18.03 -9.38 9.79
N GLY A 96 -19.23 -9.96 9.85
CA GLY A 96 -19.53 -11.26 9.26
C GLY A 96 -19.94 -11.17 7.79
N PHE A 97 -20.72 -10.14 7.40
CA PHE A 97 -21.36 -10.10 6.08
C PHE A 97 -20.92 -8.92 5.20
N LEU A 98 -20.59 -7.76 5.78
CA LEU A 98 -20.25 -6.57 4.99
C LEU A 98 -18.76 -6.42 4.70
N LYS A 99 -17.88 -7.12 5.42
CA LYS A 99 -16.43 -6.93 5.38
C LYS A 99 -15.83 -6.79 3.96
N TYR A 100 -16.34 -7.57 3.01
CA TYR A 100 -15.83 -7.60 1.63
C TYR A 100 -16.69 -6.83 0.63
N SER A 101 -17.86 -6.31 1.03
CA SER A 101 -18.81 -5.61 0.15
C SER A 101 -18.97 -4.13 0.46
N LEU A 102 -18.37 -3.62 1.56
CA LEU A 102 -18.47 -2.20 1.95
C LEU A 102 -18.05 -1.24 0.84
N LYS A 103 -16.97 -1.56 0.12
CA LYS A 103 -16.45 -0.74 -0.99
C LYS A 103 -17.46 -0.67 -2.14
N ASP A 104 -18.01 -1.83 -2.53
CA ASP A 104 -19.01 -1.89 -3.62
C ASP A 104 -20.34 -1.23 -3.23
N ILE A 105 -20.75 -1.34 -1.96
CA ILE A 105 -21.94 -0.66 -1.43
C ILE A 105 -21.73 0.84 -1.50
N PHE A 106 -20.57 1.34 -1.05
CA PHE A 106 -20.20 2.75 -1.14
C PHE A 106 -20.31 3.25 -2.59
N TYR A 107 -19.71 2.54 -3.55
CA TYR A 107 -19.77 2.97 -4.95
C TYR A 107 -21.14 2.88 -5.58
N SER A 108 -21.98 1.89 -5.21
CA SER A 108 -23.37 1.86 -5.67
C SER A 108 -24.15 3.09 -5.20
N ILE A 109 -23.95 3.49 -3.95
CA ILE A 109 -24.60 4.67 -3.38
C ILE A 109 -24.10 5.94 -4.06
N THR A 110 -22.78 6.13 -4.14
CA THR A 110 -22.17 7.31 -4.77
C THR A 110 -22.57 7.43 -6.23
N LYS A 111 -22.53 6.33 -6.99
CA LYS A 111 -22.91 6.33 -8.42
C LYS A 111 -24.36 6.73 -8.63
N GLU A 112 -25.27 6.24 -7.80
CA GLU A 112 -26.69 6.61 -7.86
C GLU A 112 -26.90 8.09 -7.50
N LEU A 113 -26.21 8.60 -6.47
CA LEU A 113 -26.23 10.02 -6.10
C LEU A 113 -25.70 10.91 -7.23
N CYS A 114 -24.53 10.57 -7.78
CA CYS A 114 -23.91 11.33 -8.88
C CYS A 114 -24.83 11.37 -10.11
N GLY A 115 -25.49 10.27 -10.44
CA GLY A 115 -26.46 10.21 -11.54
C GLY A 115 -27.69 11.10 -11.30
N LYS A 116 -28.30 11.04 -10.11
CA LYS A 116 -29.48 11.85 -9.77
C LYS A 116 -29.19 13.34 -9.70
N LEU A 117 -28.00 13.71 -9.23
CA LEU A 117 -27.60 15.10 -9.04
C LEU A 117 -26.84 15.68 -10.25
N ASN A 118 -26.63 14.88 -11.30
CA ASN A 118 -25.84 15.25 -12.48
C ASN A 118 -24.44 15.80 -12.12
N VAL A 119 -23.76 15.11 -11.19
CA VAL A 119 -22.41 15.46 -10.76
C VAL A 119 -21.43 15.39 -11.94
N ASP A 120 -20.58 16.40 -12.06
CA ASP A 120 -19.53 16.44 -13.08
C ASP A 120 -18.38 15.49 -12.72
N LEU A 121 -18.47 14.27 -13.25
CA LEU A 121 -17.43 13.25 -13.12
C LEU A 121 -16.24 13.46 -14.08
N GLN A 122 -16.24 14.50 -14.93
CA GLN A 122 -15.10 14.80 -15.79
C GLN A 122 -13.97 15.48 -15.02
N HIS A 123 -14.28 16.24 -13.97
CA HIS A 123 -13.29 16.90 -13.11
C HIS A 123 -13.17 16.17 -11.79
N ILE A 124 -11.99 15.62 -11.52
CA ILE A 124 -11.69 14.94 -10.27
C ILE A 124 -10.56 15.66 -9.56
N TYR A 125 -10.81 16.08 -8.33
CA TYR A 125 -9.83 16.71 -7.44
C TYR A 125 -9.27 15.66 -6.50
N ILE A 126 -7.96 15.41 -6.62
CA ILE A 126 -7.26 14.35 -5.90
C ILE A 126 -6.43 14.94 -4.78
N ASP A 127 -6.63 14.41 -3.58
CA ASP A 127 -5.75 14.66 -2.45
C ASP A 127 -5.54 13.39 -1.62
N GLY A 128 -4.45 13.37 -0.87
CA GLY A 128 -3.97 12.20 -0.15
C GLY A 128 -3.56 12.55 1.27
N SER A 129 -3.83 11.62 2.19
CA SER A 129 -3.37 11.74 3.58
C SER A 129 -2.87 10.40 4.10
N LYS A 130 -1.85 10.48 4.97
CA LYS A 130 -1.22 9.31 5.57
C LYS A 130 -1.80 9.11 6.96
N PHE A 131 -2.46 7.98 7.16
CA PHE A 131 -3.10 7.62 8.43
C PHE A 131 -2.26 6.58 9.16
N GLU A 132 -1.93 6.87 10.42
CA GLU A 132 -1.21 5.92 11.27
C GLU A 132 -2.03 4.63 11.42
N ALA A 133 -1.38 3.49 11.22
CA ALA A 133 -1.98 2.18 11.45
C ALA A 133 -2.05 1.88 12.94
N ASN A 134 -3.05 1.11 13.37
CA ASN A 134 -3.11 0.58 14.73
C ASN A 134 -2.15 -0.60 14.90
N ALA A 135 -0.85 -0.31 14.80
CA ALA A 135 0.23 -1.29 14.79
C ALA A 135 1.33 -0.92 15.79
N ASN A 136 2.15 -1.89 16.17
CA ASN A 136 3.29 -1.63 17.03
C ASN A 136 4.33 -0.76 16.29
N LYS A 137 4.55 0.46 16.81
CA LYS A 137 5.46 1.46 16.25
C LYS A 137 6.93 1.02 16.23
N TYR A 138 7.31 0.06 17.08
CA TYR A 138 8.69 -0.37 17.29
C TYR A 138 9.03 -1.73 16.63
N SER A 139 8.16 -2.25 15.78
CA SER A 139 8.34 -3.57 15.17
C SER A 139 8.10 -3.55 13.66
N TRP A 140 9.17 -3.73 12.89
CA TRP A 140 9.16 -3.60 11.44
C TRP A 140 10.05 -4.61 10.74
N VAL A 141 9.87 -4.70 9.42
CA VAL A 141 10.77 -5.39 8.50
C VAL A 141 11.15 -4.42 7.39
N TRP A 142 12.45 -4.31 7.12
CA TRP A 142 12.98 -3.59 5.96
C TRP A 142 13.38 -4.59 4.88
N LYS A 143 12.80 -4.49 3.68
CA LYS A 143 13.05 -5.42 2.57
C LYS A 143 14.54 -5.51 2.22
N LYS A 144 15.19 -4.37 2.02
CA LYS A 144 16.63 -4.29 1.71
C LYS A 144 17.52 -4.92 2.79
N SER A 145 17.11 -4.84 4.05
CA SER A 145 17.84 -5.47 5.16
C SER A 145 17.67 -6.99 5.16
N ALA A 146 16.46 -7.47 4.86
CA ALA A 146 16.18 -8.90 4.69
C ALA A 146 16.93 -9.47 3.49
N GLU A 147 16.94 -8.78 2.35
CA GLU A 147 17.70 -9.15 1.14
C GLU A 147 19.20 -9.23 1.44
N LYS A 148 19.79 -8.18 2.05
CA LYS A 148 21.21 -8.18 2.43
C LYS A 148 21.55 -9.33 3.38
N SER A 149 20.67 -9.60 4.33
CA SER A 149 20.86 -10.71 5.29
C SER A 149 20.73 -12.08 4.64
N ARG A 150 19.84 -12.21 3.63
CA ARG A 150 19.70 -13.41 2.80
C ARG A 150 20.97 -13.69 1.99
N TYR A 151 21.53 -12.68 1.32
CA TYR A 151 22.79 -12.83 0.59
C TYR A 151 23.97 -13.21 1.50
N LYS A 152 24.04 -12.64 2.70
CA LYS A 152 25.03 -13.06 3.70
C LYS A 152 24.82 -14.51 4.17
N LEU A 153 23.57 -14.97 4.24
CA LEU A 153 23.25 -16.34 4.59
C LEU A 153 23.66 -17.31 3.48
N PHE A 154 23.49 -16.95 2.21
CA PHE A 154 23.99 -17.76 1.08
C PHE A 154 25.48 -18.03 1.19
N ALA A 155 26.30 -17.01 1.46
CA ALA A 155 27.74 -17.21 1.67
C ALA A 155 28.04 -18.21 2.81
N LYS A 156 27.27 -18.18 3.91
CA LYS A 156 27.42 -19.14 5.02
C LYS A 156 26.99 -20.55 4.64
N ILE A 157 25.94 -20.69 3.84
CA ILE A 157 25.48 -21.98 3.30
C ILE A 157 26.55 -22.55 2.36
N THR A 158 27.11 -21.73 1.48
CA THR A 158 28.23 -22.13 0.60
C THR A 158 29.40 -22.68 1.41
N SER A 159 29.87 -21.96 2.42
CA SER A 159 30.97 -22.45 3.27
C SER A 159 30.61 -23.73 4.03
N LEU A 160 29.36 -23.91 4.45
CA LEU A 160 28.93 -25.16 5.07
C LEU A 160 28.90 -26.30 4.05
N PHE A 161 28.45 -26.05 2.82
CA PHE A 161 28.41 -27.06 1.75
C PHE A 161 29.80 -27.49 1.29
N GLU A 162 30.78 -26.60 1.29
CA GLU A 162 32.19 -26.96 1.07
C GLU A 162 32.66 -27.98 2.12
N LEU A 163 32.39 -27.72 3.41
CA LEU A 163 32.70 -28.65 4.49
C LEU A 163 31.94 -29.97 4.38
N LEU A 164 30.64 -29.92 4.02
CA LEU A 164 29.84 -31.13 3.80
C LEU A 164 30.39 -31.97 2.64
N ASN A 165 30.80 -31.33 1.55
CA ASN A 165 31.38 -32.01 0.40
C ASN A 165 32.70 -32.67 0.74
N ASP A 166 33.50 -32.09 1.64
CA ASP A 166 34.71 -32.73 2.13
C ASP A 166 34.41 -34.02 2.93
N ASP A 167 33.35 -34.02 3.75
CA ASP A 167 32.93 -35.21 4.50
C ASP A 167 32.34 -36.29 3.56
N LEU A 168 31.48 -35.88 2.63
CA LEU A 168 30.72 -36.78 1.74
C LEU A 168 31.55 -37.38 0.60
N LYS A 169 32.80 -36.94 0.41
CA LYS A 169 33.73 -37.49 -0.58
C LYS A 169 33.85 -39.01 -0.49
N TYR A 170 33.86 -39.55 0.73
CA TYR A 170 34.00 -40.98 0.97
C TYR A 170 32.73 -41.77 0.64
N ASP A 171 31.57 -41.10 0.63
CA ASP A 171 30.27 -41.68 0.26
C ASP A 171 29.95 -41.49 -1.24
N HIS A 172 30.91 -41.01 -2.04
CA HIS A 172 30.75 -40.69 -3.46
C HIS A 172 29.58 -39.73 -3.77
N MET A 173 29.27 -38.84 -2.82
CA MET A 173 28.20 -37.87 -2.93
C MET A 173 28.72 -36.44 -2.81
N SER A 174 27.99 -35.50 -3.39
CA SER A 174 28.25 -34.08 -3.24
C SER A 174 26.96 -33.27 -3.31
N VAL A 175 26.95 -32.16 -2.60
CA VAL A 175 25.95 -31.11 -2.64
C VAL A 175 26.43 -30.02 -3.60
N ASN A 176 25.53 -29.55 -4.46
CA ASN A 176 25.86 -28.50 -5.42
C ASN A 176 26.01 -27.15 -4.70
N ILE A 177 27.11 -26.46 -5.00
CA ILE A 177 27.35 -25.10 -4.54
C ILE A 177 26.79 -24.12 -5.58
N ASN A 178 25.96 -23.19 -5.12
CA ASN A 178 25.29 -22.19 -5.95
C ASN A 178 25.54 -20.78 -5.39
N THR A 179 25.31 -19.76 -6.21
CA THR A 179 25.34 -18.35 -5.78
C THR A 179 24.09 -17.95 -5.00
N GLU A 180 22.97 -18.62 -5.26
CA GLU A 180 21.70 -18.44 -4.56
C GLU A 180 21.09 -19.79 -4.19
N TYR A 181 20.31 -19.82 -3.11
CA TYR A 181 19.70 -21.03 -2.59
C TYR A 181 18.21 -20.84 -2.31
N ALA A 182 17.43 -21.89 -2.54
CA ALA A 182 16.01 -21.97 -2.18
C ALA A 182 15.84 -22.85 -0.92
N PRO A 183 14.89 -22.54 -0.01
CA PRO A 183 14.60 -23.39 1.15
C PRO A 183 14.40 -24.87 0.82
N ASP A 184 13.68 -25.18 -0.25
CA ASP A 184 13.38 -26.55 -0.65
C ASP A 184 14.63 -27.35 -1.02
N TYR A 185 15.63 -26.69 -1.61
CA TYR A 185 16.92 -27.33 -1.88
C TYR A 185 17.65 -27.71 -0.59
N LEU A 186 17.64 -26.82 0.41
CA LEU A 186 18.26 -27.12 1.71
C LEU A 186 17.53 -28.23 2.46
N ARG A 187 16.19 -28.29 2.38
CA ARG A 187 15.40 -29.39 2.95
C ARG A 187 15.76 -30.72 2.32
N LEU A 188 15.89 -30.77 0.99
CA LEU A 188 16.33 -31.97 0.28
C LEU A 188 17.71 -32.43 0.76
N VAL A 189 18.65 -31.50 0.96
CA VAL A 189 19.98 -31.82 1.49
C VAL A 189 19.89 -32.33 2.92
N LEU A 190 19.07 -31.72 3.79
CA LEU A 190 18.84 -32.19 5.15
C LEU A 190 18.30 -33.63 5.19
N ASP A 191 17.28 -33.93 4.38
CA ASP A 191 16.70 -35.26 4.31
C ASP A 191 17.75 -36.29 3.87
N LYS A 192 18.60 -35.94 2.90
CA LYS A 192 19.70 -36.81 2.46
C LYS A 192 20.76 -36.99 3.54
N LEU A 193 21.20 -35.92 4.22
CA LEU A 193 22.15 -36.04 5.33
C LEU A 193 21.59 -36.92 6.45
N LYS A 194 20.28 -36.84 6.70
CA LYS A 194 19.61 -37.65 7.72
C LYS A 194 19.67 -39.14 7.39
N GLU A 195 19.47 -39.51 6.12
CA GLU A 195 19.61 -40.89 5.62
C GLU A 195 21.07 -41.37 5.73
N ILE A 196 22.03 -40.58 5.25
CA ILE A 196 23.45 -40.97 5.12
C ILE A 196 24.11 -41.11 6.49
N TRP A 197 23.95 -40.10 7.34
CA TRP A 197 24.57 -40.07 8.66
C TRP A 197 23.73 -40.79 9.73
N GLN A 198 22.63 -41.43 9.34
CA GLN A 198 21.68 -42.12 10.23
C GLN A 198 21.28 -41.24 11.42
N ILE A 199 20.94 -39.98 11.14
CA ILE A 199 20.64 -39.01 12.17
C ILE A 199 19.30 -39.32 12.83
N ASP A 200 19.35 -39.59 14.12
CA ASP A 200 18.21 -39.55 15.02
C ASP A 200 18.24 -38.24 15.82
N GLU A 201 17.31 -37.33 15.52
CA GLU A 201 17.22 -36.04 16.20
C GLU A 201 16.86 -36.19 17.70
N THR A 202 16.27 -37.32 18.11
CA THR A 202 15.92 -37.57 19.52
C THR A 202 17.14 -37.90 20.39
N ALA A 203 18.24 -38.33 19.76
CA ALA A 203 19.51 -38.64 20.42
C ALA A 203 20.45 -37.41 20.54
N PHE A 204 20.00 -36.23 20.11
CA PHE A 204 20.82 -35.02 20.14
C PHE A 204 21.14 -34.55 21.55
N VAL A 205 22.43 -34.26 21.78
CA VAL A 205 22.90 -33.73 23.07
C VAL A 205 22.86 -32.20 23.08
N HIS A 206 22.38 -31.63 24.19
CA HIS A 206 22.24 -30.19 24.40
C HIS A 206 22.76 -29.78 25.78
N GLY A 207 23.12 -28.50 25.96
CA GLY A 207 23.54 -27.94 27.25
C GLY A 207 25.06 -27.93 27.53
N SER A 208 25.45 -27.29 28.63
CA SER A 208 26.85 -27.16 29.05
C SER A 208 27.42 -28.50 29.52
N GLY A 209 28.61 -28.88 29.05
CA GLY A 209 29.27 -30.14 29.41
C GLY A 209 29.04 -31.28 28.41
N HIS A 210 28.13 -31.11 27.44
CA HIS A 210 27.91 -32.08 26.37
C HIS A 210 28.60 -31.66 25.06
N ARG A 211 29.42 -32.53 24.48
CA ARG A 211 30.11 -32.28 23.22
C ARG A 211 29.31 -32.86 22.05
N LYS A 212 28.63 -32.00 21.29
CA LYS A 212 27.96 -32.37 20.03
C LYS A 212 28.95 -32.98 19.04
N SER A 213 28.54 -34.04 18.35
CA SER A 213 29.29 -34.63 17.23
C SER A 213 29.40 -33.63 16.08
N ASP A 214 30.36 -33.83 15.18
CA ASP A 214 30.55 -32.93 14.03
C ASP A 214 29.34 -32.97 13.07
N HIS A 215 28.84 -34.18 12.79
CA HIS A 215 27.61 -34.38 11.99
C HIS A 215 26.39 -33.70 12.63
N GLN A 216 26.19 -33.83 13.95
CA GLN A 216 25.09 -33.14 14.65
C GLN A 216 25.23 -31.61 14.48
N ARG A 217 26.43 -31.05 14.66
CA ARG A 217 26.65 -29.60 14.52
C ARG A 217 26.34 -29.10 13.12
N LYS A 218 26.86 -29.78 12.08
CA LYS A 218 26.66 -29.41 10.68
C LYS A 218 25.19 -29.54 10.27
N TYR A 219 24.51 -30.61 10.70
CA TYR A 219 23.08 -30.82 10.45
C TYR A 219 22.21 -29.77 11.14
N GLU A 220 22.40 -29.51 12.44
CA GLU A 220 21.68 -28.45 13.16
C GLU A 220 21.94 -27.07 12.56
N GLN A 221 23.17 -26.81 12.11
CA GLN A 221 23.53 -25.54 11.47
C GLN A 221 22.82 -25.38 10.11
N LEU A 222 22.78 -26.42 9.28
CA LEU A 222 22.03 -26.40 8.03
C LEU A 222 20.52 -26.25 8.29
N LYS A 223 19.98 -26.92 9.30
CA LYS A 223 18.58 -26.79 9.72
C LYS A 223 18.27 -25.36 10.15
N ALA A 224 19.13 -24.75 10.96
CA ALA A 224 19.00 -23.34 11.36
C ALA A 224 19.10 -22.39 10.16
N TYR A 225 19.99 -22.65 9.20
CA TYR A 225 20.09 -21.86 7.97
C TYR A 225 18.85 -22.01 7.09
N THR A 226 18.27 -23.21 7.01
CA THR A 226 17.03 -23.48 6.28
C THR A 226 15.88 -22.66 6.84
N SER A 227 15.63 -22.75 8.15
CA SER A 227 14.57 -21.95 8.81
C SER A 227 14.82 -20.44 8.68
N LYS A 228 16.08 -20.00 8.74
CA LYS A 228 16.41 -18.58 8.56
C LYS A 228 16.19 -18.11 7.12
N LEU A 229 16.46 -18.97 6.15
CA LEU A 229 16.24 -18.66 4.74
C LEU A 229 14.75 -18.57 4.43
N GLU A 230 13.94 -19.48 4.97
CA GLU A 230 12.47 -19.43 4.90
C GLU A 230 11.93 -18.11 5.45
N GLU A 231 12.38 -17.70 6.64
CA GLU A 231 12.00 -16.42 7.25
C GLU A 231 12.34 -15.22 6.35
N TYR A 232 13.49 -15.23 5.66
CA TYR A 232 13.84 -14.14 4.75
C TYR A 232 13.02 -14.15 3.46
N VAL A 233 12.72 -15.33 2.92
CA VAL A 233 11.84 -15.47 1.74
C VAL A 233 10.45 -14.94 2.07
N GLU A 234 9.87 -15.38 3.19
CA GLU A 234 8.57 -14.92 3.66
C GLU A 234 8.54 -13.40 3.86
N LYS A 235 9.55 -12.82 4.53
CA LYS A 235 9.65 -11.36 4.71
C LYS A 235 9.67 -10.59 3.39
N ILE A 236 10.42 -11.08 2.40
CA ILE A 236 10.53 -10.43 1.09
C ILE A 236 9.19 -10.58 0.34
N GLN A 237 8.54 -11.73 0.45
CA GLN A 237 7.25 -12.00 -0.17
C GLN A 237 6.11 -11.14 0.42
N ILE A 238 6.01 -11.05 1.75
CA ILE A 238 5.04 -10.17 2.43
C ILE A 238 5.23 -8.71 2.00
N CYS A 239 6.49 -8.27 1.85
CA CYS A 239 6.77 -6.91 1.41
C CYS A 239 6.38 -6.68 -0.06
N GLY A 240 6.38 -7.72 -0.90
CA GLY A 240 5.97 -7.62 -2.30
C GLY A 240 6.92 -6.78 -3.15
N THR A 241 6.46 -6.35 -4.33
CA THR A 241 7.26 -5.55 -5.28
C THR A 241 7.07 -4.05 -5.09
N SER A 242 5.94 -3.63 -4.52
CA SER A 242 5.46 -2.25 -4.45
C SER A 242 6.02 -1.42 -3.29
N ARG A 243 6.51 -2.06 -2.22
CA ARG A 243 6.98 -1.37 -1.00
C ARG A 243 8.31 -1.91 -0.49
N ASN A 244 8.91 -1.15 0.43
CA ASN A 244 10.24 -1.43 0.99
C ASN A 244 10.21 -1.80 2.48
N SER A 245 9.05 -1.74 3.13
CA SER A 245 8.91 -2.02 4.56
C SER A 245 7.50 -2.42 4.93
N TYR A 246 7.34 -3.04 6.10
CA TYR A 246 6.02 -3.27 6.70
C TYR A 246 6.12 -3.44 8.23
N SER A 247 5.00 -3.30 8.95
CA SER A 247 4.90 -3.60 10.38
C SER A 247 4.71 -5.10 10.64
N LYS A 248 5.36 -5.65 11.67
CA LYS A 248 5.17 -7.08 11.98
C LYS A 248 3.80 -7.39 12.57
N THR A 249 3.13 -6.41 13.17
CA THR A 249 1.81 -6.62 13.80
C THR A 249 0.66 -6.30 12.87
N ASP A 250 0.90 -5.44 11.87
CA ASP A 250 -0.01 -5.18 10.77
C ASP A 250 0.82 -5.25 9.48
N THR A 251 0.79 -6.41 8.83
CA THR A 251 1.63 -6.66 7.66
C THR A 251 1.24 -5.80 6.47
N ASP A 252 0.05 -5.20 6.43
CA ASP A 252 -0.38 -4.35 5.34
C ASP A 252 0.07 -2.90 5.52
N ALA A 253 0.35 -2.48 6.75
CA ALA A 253 0.87 -1.15 7.05
C ALA A 253 2.35 -1.00 6.64
N THR A 254 2.67 0.11 5.98
CA THR A 254 4.03 0.44 5.51
C THR A 254 4.61 1.57 6.34
N PHE A 255 5.92 1.58 6.61
CA PHE A 255 6.53 2.70 7.34
C PHE A 255 6.63 3.93 6.43
N MET A 256 5.92 4.99 6.80
CA MET A 256 5.83 6.25 6.07
C MET A 256 6.18 7.42 6.99
N ARG A 257 6.65 8.52 6.39
CA ARG A 257 6.80 9.79 7.14
C ARG A 257 5.42 10.43 7.28
N ILE A 258 4.97 10.58 8.52
CA ILE A 258 3.73 11.28 8.87
C ILE A 258 4.11 12.68 9.35
N LYS A 259 3.36 13.68 8.88
CA LYS A 259 3.48 15.06 9.34
C LYS A 259 2.75 15.20 10.68
N SER A 260 3.47 14.98 11.77
CA SER A 260 2.89 14.89 13.13
C SER A 260 2.64 16.24 13.79
N ASP A 261 3.38 17.30 13.42
CA ASP A 261 3.24 18.62 14.05
C ASP A 261 3.44 19.78 13.07
N TYR A 262 2.99 20.97 13.50
CA TYR A 262 3.20 22.24 12.79
C TYR A 262 4.69 22.63 12.66
N MET A 263 5.57 21.97 13.43
CA MET A 263 7.02 22.22 13.46
C MET A 263 7.80 21.36 12.44
N GLY A 264 7.13 20.42 11.76
CA GLY A 264 7.73 19.58 10.72
C GLY A 264 8.56 18.42 11.24
N ASN A 265 8.34 17.95 12.47
CA ASN A 265 8.95 16.72 12.98
C ASN A 265 8.26 15.51 12.36
N ASP A 266 8.69 15.17 11.14
CA ASP A 266 8.24 13.99 10.42
C ASP A 266 8.62 12.71 11.20
N GLN A 267 7.64 11.99 11.73
CA GLN A 267 7.87 10.69 12.37
C GLN A 267 7.68 9.57 11.35
N LEU A 268 8.62 8.61 11.34
CA LEU A 268 8.51 7.39 10.55
C LEU A 268 7.65 6.38 11.31
N LEU A 269 6.42 6.15 10.86
CA LEU A 269 5.42 5.32 11.53
C LEU A 269 4.75 4.36 10.55
N PRO A 270 4.26 3.18 11.01
CA PRO A 270 3.45 2.32 10.18
C PRO A 270 2.13 3.02 9.84
N ALA A 271 1.80 3.11 8.56
CA ALA A 271 0.71 3.90 8.06
C ALA A 271 0.12 3.33 6.76
N TYR A 272 -1.04 3.86 6.39
CA TYR A 272 -1.67 3.71 5.08
C TYR A 272 -1.72 5.07 4.40
N ASN A 273 -1.50 5.08 3.08
CA ASN A 273 -1.68 6.27 2.25
C ASN A 273 -3.09 6.24 1.65
N VAL A 274 -4.00 7.02 2.21
CA VAL A 274 -5.39 7.10 1.76
C VAL A 274 -5.52 8.21 0.75
N GLN A 275 -6.19 7.91 -0.35
CA GLN A 275 -6.33 8.75 -1.52
C GLN A 275 -7.79 8.96 -1.81
N ILE A 276 -8.18 10.21 -2.05
CA ILE A 276 -9.58 10.59 -2.24
C ILE A 276 -9.66 11.41 -3.51
N GLY A 277 -10.54 11.00 -4.43
CA GLY A 277 -10.94 11.77 -5.59
C GLY A 277 -12.34 12.33 -5.38
N VAL A 278 -12.47 13.65 -5.46
CA VAL A 278 -13.72 14.39 -5.25
C VAL A 278 -14.22 14.99 -6.57
N ALA A 279 -15.52 14.87 -6.84
CA ALA A 279 -16.23 15.52 -7.93
C ALA A 279 -17.47 16.25 -7.37
N ASP A 280 -17.59 17.56 -7.64
CA ASP A 280 -18.67 18.43 -7.13
C ASP A 280 -19.08 18.14 -5.67
N GLU A 281 -18.12 18.20 -4.74
CA GLU A 281 -18.30 17.95 -3.30
C GLU A 281 -18.56 16.48 -2.90
N PHE A 282 -18.76 15.57 -3.86
CA PHE A 282 -18.90 14.14 -3.62
C PHE A 282 -17.56 13.42 -3.67
N ILE A 283 -17.33 12.52 -2.71
CA ILE A 283 -16.23 11.56 -2.80
C ILE A 283 -16.59 10.55 -3.89
N ALA A 284 -16.02 10.74 -5.08
CA ALA A 284 -16.28 9.89 -6.24
C ALA A 284 -15.47 8.58 -6.19
N VAL A 285 -14.25 8.65 -5.66
CA VAL A 285 -13.33 7.51 -5.54
C VAL A 285 -12.49 7.59 -4.27
N ILE A 286 -12.23 6.44 -3.65
CA ILE A 286 -11.35 6.33 -2.48
C ILE A 286 -10.48 5.08 -2.60
N ASP A 287 -9.21 5.23 -2.25
CA ASP A 287 -8.26 4.12 -2.26
C ASP A 287 -7.33 4.15 -1.04
N VAL A 288 -6.95 2.97 -0.56
CA VAL A 288 -6.12 2.78 0.64
C VAL A 288 -4.87 2.02 0.25
N ASN A 289 -3.76 2.76 0.15
CA ASN A 289 -2.54 2.29 -0.46
C ASN A 289 -1.43 1.98 0.55
N GLN A 290 -0.57 1.05 0.15
CA GLN A 290 0.67 0.74 0.85
C GLN A 290 1.86 1.57 0.35
N TYR A 291 1.69 2.38 -0.69
CA TYR A 291 2.74 3.21 -1.27
C TYR A 291 3.06 4.42 -0.39
N CYS A 292 4.35 4.69 -0.19
CA CYS A 292 4.78 5.86 0.59
C CYS A 292 4.63 7.18 -0.18
N SER A 293 4.73 7.13 -1.51
CA SER A 293 4.68 8.29 -2.40
C SER A 293 3.29 8.45 -2.97
N ASP A 294 2.82 9.69 -3.09
CA ASP A 294 1.52 10.00 -3.68
C ASP A 294 1.55 9.80 -5.22
N MET A 295 2.73 9.93 -5.84
CA MET A 295 2.96 9.63 -7.26
C MET A 295 2.52 8.21 -7.63
N ASP A 296 2.83 7.23 -6.78
CA ASP A 296 2.57 5.82 -7.04
C ASP A 296 1.09 5.45 -6.84
N CYS A 297 0.33 6.30 -6.15
CA CYS A 297 -1.09 6.07 -5.89
C CYS A 297 -2.01 6.63 -6.99
N PHE A 298 -1.51 7.49 -7.87
CA PHE A 298 -2.32 8.14 -8.91
C PHE A 298 -2.99 7.13 -9.85
N VAL A 299 -2.18 6.24 -10.44
CA VAL A 299 -2.67 5.24 -11.41
C VAL A 299 -3.69 4.30 -10.76
N PRO A 300 -3.42 3.68 -9.58
CA PRO A 300 -4.43 2.88 -8.86
C PRO A 300 -5.77 3.60 -8.66
N LEU A 301 -5.74 4.87 -8.25
CA LEU A 301 -6.95 5.66 -8.03
C LEU A 301 -7.74 5.91 -9.34
N MET A 302 -7.03 6.12 -10.46
CA MET A 302 -7.67 6.31 -11.77
C MET A 302 -8.24 5.00 -12.33
N GLU A 303 -7.57 3.87 -12.11
CA GLU A 303 -8.11 2.56 -12.47
C GLU A 303 -9.36 2.24 -11.66
N GLU A 304 -9.34 2.53 -10.35
CA GLU A 304 -10.51 2.40 -9.49
C GLU A 304 -11.68 3.26 -10.00
N PHE A 305 -11.41 4.51 -10.38
CA PHE A 305 -12.43 5.38 -10.97
C PHE A 305 -13.00 4.78 -12.26
N HIS A 306 -12.15 4.24 -13.13
CA HIS A 306 -12.56 3.60 -14.36
C HIS A 306 -13.42 2.36 -14.12
N GLU A 307 -13.08 1.52 -13.14
CA GLU A 307 -13.87 0.35 -12.76
C GLU A 307 -15.29 0.73 -12.29
N VAL A 308 -15.41 1.83 -11.54
CA VAL A 308 -16.70 2.29 -10.98
C VAL A 308 -17.59 2.95 -12.05
N TYR A 309 -17.02 3.86 -12.85
CA TYR A 309 -17.78 4.71 -13.76
C TYR A 309 -17.71 4.28 -15.23
N GLY A 310 -16.83 3.34 -15.58
CA GLY A 310 -16.65 2.82 -16.95
C GLY A 310 -15.87 3.75 -17.87
N ALA A 311 -15.33 4.86 -17.35
CA ALA A 311 -14.56 5.85 -18.10
C ALA A 311 -13.54 6.52 -17.17
N TYR A 312 -12.46 7.06 -17.72
CA TYR A 312 -11.51 7.91 -16.98
C TYR A 312 -12.03 9.35 -16.91
N PRO A 313 -11.66 10.13 -15.88
CA PRO A 313 -12.02 11.54 -15.81
C PRO A 313 -11.21 12.33 -16.84
N LYS A 314 -11.80 13.38 -17.43
CA LYS A 314 -11.07 14.21 -18.39
C LYS A 314 -10.00 15.06 -17.73
N TYR A 315 -10.26 15.54 -16.52
CA TYR A 315 -9.41 16.48 -15.78
C TYR A 315 -9.10 15.94 -14.39
N PRO A 316 -8.12 15.03 -14.25
CA PRO A 316 -7.58 14.64 -12.95
C PRO A 316 -6.68 15.74 -12.39
N VAL A 317 -7.24 16.58 -11.53
CA VAL A 317 -6.57 17.70 -10.88
C VAL A 317 -5.89 17.22 -9.61
N ALA A 318 -4.57 17.31 -9.54
CA ALA A 318 -3.82 16.96 -8.33
C ALA A 318 -2.64 17.90 -8.07
N ASP A 319 -2.09 17.84 -6.87
CA ASP A 319 -0.96 18.66 -6.47
C ASP A 319 0.37 18.18 -7.10
N ALA A 320 1.47 18.85 -6.73
CA ALA A 320 2.78 18.53 -7.29
C ALA A 320 3.35 17.19 -6.81
N GLY A 321 2.77 16.60 -5.75
CA GLY A 321 3.12 15.30 -5.21
C GLY A 321 2.74 14.14 -6.14
N TYR A 322 1.77 14.34 -7.04
CA TYR A 322 1.37 13.34 -8.05
C TYR A 322 2.09 13.53 -9.38
N GLY A 323 2.74 14.67 -9.60
CA GLY A 323 3.42 14.98 -10.84
C GLY A 323 4.60 14.05 -11.10
N SER A 324 4.48 13.20 -12.12
CA SER A 324 5.57 12.33 -12.57
C SER A 324 5.45 12.07 -14.06
N PHE A 325 6.58 11.81 -14.72
CA PHE A 325 6.57 11.46 -16.14
C PHE A 325 5.67 10.26 -16.44
N ASN A 326 5.70 9.24 -15.57
CA ASN A 326 4.84 8.06 -15.70
C ASN A 326 3.36 8.43 -15.65
N ASN A 327 2.96 9.31 -14.72
CA ASN A 327 1.57 9.72 -14.57
C ASN A 327 1.12 10.60 -15.75
N TYR A 328 1.99 11.45 -16.29
CA TYR A 328 1.67 12.27 -17.47
C TYR A 328 1.46 11.43 -18.72
N ILE A 329 2.30 10.41 -18.95
CA ILE A 329 2.13 9.50 -20.08
C ILE A 329 0.88 8.65 -19.90
N TYR A 330 0.62 8.17 -18.69
CA TYR A 330 -0.62 7.46 -18.37
C TYR A 330 -1.86 8.32 -18.65
N CYS A 331 -1.85 9.60 -18.27
CA CYS A 331 -2.93 10.53 -18.64
C CYS A 331 -3.16 10.59 -20.16
N GLU A 332 -2.08 10.77 -20.93
CA GLU A 332 -2.15 10.87 -22.38
C GLU A 332 -2.67 9.60 -23.06
N GLN A 333 -2.23 8.42 -22.60
CA GLN A 333 -2.67 7.13 -23.12
C GLN A 333 -4.17 6.87 -22.90
N HIS A 334 -4.72 7.41 -21.81
CA HIS A 334 -6.10 7.21 -21.41
C HIS A 334 -7.01 8.41 -21.71
N GLY A 335 -6.53 9.39 -22.51
CA GLY A 335 -7.31 10.55 -22.94
C GLY A 335 -7.60 11.57 -21.83
N MET A 336 -6.83 11.55 -20.76
CA MET A 336 -6.91 12.51 -19.65
C MET A 336 -5.95 13.68 -19.86
N GLU A 337 -6.36 14.86 -19.38
CA GLU A 337 -5.54 16.06 -19.40
C GLU A 337 -4.54 16.09 -18.24
N LYS A 338 -3.36 16.68 -18.47
CA LYS A 338 -2.22 16.64 -17.54
C LYS A 338 -2.32 17.71 -16.44
N TYR A 339 -3.41 17.73 -15.67
CA TYR A 339 -3.70 18.75 -14.64
C TYR A 339 -2.98 18.50 -13.29
N MET A 340 -1.72 18.08 -13.36
CA MET A 340 -0.85 17.89 -12.20
C MET A 340 0.44 18.69 -12.37
N LYS A 341 0.79 19.50 -11.38
CA LYS A 341 2.08 20.23 -11.40
C LYS A 341 3.23 19.23 -11.28
N PHE A 342 4.35 19.50 -11.93
CA PHE A 342 5.55 18.70 -11.67
C PHE A 342 6.18 19.12 -10.33
N PRO A 343 6.95 18.24 -9.64
CA PRO A 343 7.40 18.48 -8.27
C PRO A 343 8.19 19.78 -8.07
N MET A 344 8.96 20.18 -9.09
CA MET A 344 9.79 21.39 -9.06
C MET A 344 9.07 22.66 -9.52
N TYR A 345 7.81 22.58 -9.94
CA TYR A 345 7.06 23.71 -10.54
C TYR A 345 7.15 24.98 -9.72
N LYS A 346 6.92 24.92 -8.40
CA LYS A 346 6.95 26.11 -7.54
C LYS A 346 8.35 26.73 -7.44
N LYS A 347 9.40 25.90 -7.41
CA LYS A 347 10.79 26.37 -7.35
C LYS A 347 11.17 27.01 -8.69
N GLU A 348 10.89 26.33 -9.79
CA GLU A 348 11.22 26.80 -11.16
C GLU A 348 10.36 27.96 -11.67
N THR A 349 9.27 28.32 -10.97
CA THR A 349 8.44 29.47 -11.37
C THR A 349 8.58 30.66 -10.43
N LYS A 350 8.82 30.44 -9.14
CA LYS A 350 8.74 31.52 -8.13
C LYS A 350 10.03 31.75 -7.35
N ASP A 351 10.95 30.78 -7.29
CA ASP A 351 12.14 30.90 -6.45
C ASP A 351 13.27 31.64 -7.18
N LYS A 352 13.41 32.93 -6.88
CA LYS A 352 14.51 33.75 -7.43
C LYS A 352 15.88 33.17 -7.13
N LYS A 353 16.11 32.62 -5.92
CA LYS A 353 17.41 32.03 -5.57
C LYS A 353 17.68 30.77 -6.39
N TYR A 354 16.63 30.04 -6.76
CA TYR A 354 16.76 28.91 -7.68
C TYR A 354 17.19 29.37 -9.08
N HIS A 355 16.60 30.43 -9.62
CA HIS A 355 16.92 30.94 -10.98
C HIS A 355 18.27 31.64 -11.07
N THR A 356 18.66 32.38 -10.03
CA THR A 356 19.88 33.19 -10.07
C THR A 356 21.12 32.45 -9.59
N ASN A 357 20.99 31.21 -9.09
CA ASN A 357 22.15 30.45 -8.64
C ASN A 357 22.92 29.94 -9.88
N PRO A 358 24.14 30.46 -10.14
CA PRO A 358 24.89 30.09 -11.33
C PRO A 358 25.44 28.66 -11.25
N PHE A 359 25.51 28.05 -10.07
CA PHE A 359 26.04 26.69 -9.85
C PHE A 359 25.00 25.58 -10.06
N ARG A 360 23.75 25.92 -10.42
CA ARG A 360 22.76 24.91 -10.79
C ARG A 360 22.96 24.50 -12.25
N PRO A 361 23.03 23.20 -12.57
CA PRO A 361 23.21 22.73 -13.94
C PRO A 361 22.19 23.27 -14.93
N ILE A 362 20.93 23.46 -14.52
CA ILE A 362 19.85 23.99 -15.38
C ILE A 362 20.03 25.47 -15.73
N ASN A 363 20.84 26.21 -14.96
CA ASN A 363 21.13 27.63 -15.19
C ASN A 363 22.48 27.83 -15.92
N PHE A 364 23.19 26.76 -16.25
CA PHE A 364 24.43 26.86 -17.01
C PHE A 364 24.15 27.42 -18.41
N ARG A 365 25.02 28.31 -18.86
CA ARG A 365 24.86 28.91 -20.20
C ARG A 365 25.15 27.84 -21.24
N VAL A 366 24.40 27.86 -22.33
CA VAL A 366 24.70 27.09 -23.54
C VAL A 366 25.31 28.05 -24.54
N ASP A 367 26.48 27.72 -25.07
CA ASP A 367 27.14 28.53 -26.10
C ASP A 367 26.53 28.34 -27.49
N GLU A 368 27.01 29.10 -28.48
CA GLU A 368 26.52 29.08 -29.86
C GLU A 368 26.63 27.70 -30.53
N ASN A 369 27.55 26.85 -30.04
CA ASN A 369 27.75 25.49 -30.54
C ASN A 369 26.90 24.46 -29.81
N GLY A 370 26.01 24.87 -28.90
CA GLY A 370 25.21 23.98 -28.08
C GLY A 370 25.95 23.37 -26.89
N THR A 371 27.14 23.87 -26.54
CA THR A 371 27.95 23.33 -25.44
C THR A 371 27.57 23.99 -24.13
N ILE A 372 27.29 23.17 -23.11
CA ILE A 372 26.97 23.63 -21.76
C ILE A 372 28.26 24.12 -21.09
N ARG A 373 28.22 25.31 -20.46
CA ARG A 373 29.38 25.90 -19.77
C ARG A 373 29.10 26.26 -18.33
N CYS A 374 30.08 25.99 -17.47
CA CYS A 374 30.02 26.33 -16.05
C CYS A 374 30.17 27.85 -15.81
N PRO A 375 29.97 28.34 -14.57
CA PRO A 375 30.17 29.76 -14.24
C PRO A 375 31.59 30.29 -14.46
N ASN A 376 32.59 29.41 -14.46
CA ASN A 376 33.98 29.72 -14.81
C ASN A 376 34.30 29.53 -16.31
N ASP A 377 33.26 29.46 -17.15
CA ASP A 377 33.32 29.33 -18.61
C ASP A 377 33.98 28.05 -19.16
N ARG A 378 34.14 27.02 -18.32
CA ARG A 378 34.66 25.71 -18.73
C ARG A 378 33.57 24.85 -19.35
N ALA A 379 33.92 24.12 -20.40
CA ALA A 379 32.99 23.32 -21.17
C ALA A 379 32.67 21.97 -20.51
N PHE A 380 31.41 21.58 -20.58
CA PHE A 380 30.95 20.24 -20.21
C PHE A 380 30.88 19.34 -21.44
N LYS A 381 31.53 18.18 -21.36
CA LYS A 381 31.53 17.15 -22.40
C LYS A 381 30.54 16.06 -22.04
N PHE A 382 29.74 15.64 -23.02
CA PHE A 382 28.87 14.49 -22.88
C PHE A 382 29.71 13.22 -22.69
N ILE A 383 29.35 12.39 -21.70
CA ILE A 383 30.06 11.14 -21.40
C ILE A 383 29.23 9.95 -21.85
N TYR A 384 28.02 9.81 -21.30
CA TYR A 384 27.11 8.73 -21.66
C TYR A 384 25.66 9.08 -21.33
N ARG A 385 24.77 8.29 -21.93
CA ARG A 385 23.34 8.32 -21.63
C ARG A 385 22.93 6.97 -21.07
N HIS A 386 22.11 6.97 -20.03
CA HIS A 386 21.59 5.74 -19.45
C HIS A 386 20.09 5.88 -19.16
N LEU A 387 19.41 4.73 -19.08
CA LEU A 387 17.99 4.67 -18.74
C LEU A 387 17.78 4.88 -17.25
N VAL A 388 16.79 5.68 -16.90
CA VAL A 388 16.41 5.89 -15.50
C VAL A 388 15.71 4.63 -14.98
N ARG A 389 16.26 4.05 -13.91
CA ARG A 389 15.74 2.81 -13.31
C ARG A 389 14.33 3.04 -12.74
N GLY A 390 13.39 2.18 -13.11
CA GLY A 390 11.98 2.28 -12.66
C GLY A 390 11.10 3.18 -13.53
N ASN A 391 11.62 3.71 -14.64
CA ASN A 391 10.81 4.40 -15.63
C ASN A 391 10.20 3.40 -16.62
N LEU A 392 8.87 3.40 -16.75
CA LEU A 392 8.14 2.52 -17.69
C LEU A 392 8.27 2.97 -19.15
N TYR A 393 8.61 4.23 -19.37
CA TYR A 393 8.50 4.92 -20.65
C TYR A 393 9.84 5.44 -21.18
N GLY A 394 10.94 4.77 -20.80
CA GLY A 394 12.24 4.96 -21.44
C GLY A 394 12.91 6.31 -21.17
N ARG A 395 12.61 6.99 -20.05
CA ARG A 395 13.33 8.21 -19.66
C ARG A 395 14.83 7.94 -19.60
N GLN A 396 15.59 8.85 -20.21
CA GLN A 396 17.04 8.80 -20.22
C GLN A 396 17.63 9.97 -19.43
N GLU A 397 18.76 9.71 -18.77
CA GLU A 397 19.60 10.73 -18.16
C GLU A 397 20.93 10.80 -18.89
N GLU A 398 21.34 12.03 -19.21
CA GLU A 398 22.60 12.35 -19.85
C GLU A 398 23.59 12.83 -18.81
N VAL A 399 24.78 12.24 -18.81
CA VAL A 399 25.86 12.60 -17.89
C VAL A 399 26.88 13.41 -18.65
N PHE A 400 27.20 14.58 -18.10
CA PHE A 400 28.21 15.49 -18.63
C PHE A 400 29.32 15.67 -17.58
N GLU A 401 30.56 15.81 -18.04
CA GLU A 401 31.73 16.06 -17.19
C GLU A 401 32.46 17.33 -17.65
N CYS A 402 32.94 18.13 -16.69
CA CYS A 402 33.71 19.33 -16.98
C CYS A 402 35.09 18.94 -17.52
N GLU A 403 35.58 19.64 -18.54
CA GLU A 403 36.84 19.31 -19.22
C GLU A 403 38.08 19.30 -18.32
N ASP A 404 38.13 20.20 -17.34
CA ASP A 404 39.15 20.28 -16.29
C ASP A 404 38.61 21.19 -15.18
N CYS A 405 39.00 20.98 -13.92
CA CYS A 405 38.70 21.89 -12.80
C CYS A 405 39.95 22.23 -11.96
N GLN A 406 41.16 21.83 -12.38
CA GLN A 406 42.39 22.10 -11.62
C GLN A 406 42.63 23.61 -11.47
N GLY A 407 42.93 24.03 -10.24
CA GLY A 407 43.18 25.42 -9.88
C GLY A 407 41.98 26.36 -10.04
N CYS A 408 40.76 25.83 -10.24
CA CYS A 408 39.57 26.65 -10.42
C CYS A 408 39.17 27.30 -9.08
N PRO A 409 39.06 28.64 -9.02
CA PRO A 409 38.68 29.34 -7.79
C PRO A 409 37.22 29.09 -7.37
N LEU A 410 36.43 28.47 -8.26
CA LEU A 410 35.03 28.14 -8.06
C LEU A 410 34.78 26.64 -7.90
N ALA A 411 35.81 25.81 -7.76
CA ALA A 411 35.66 24.35 -7.68
C ALA A 411 34.95 23.86 -6.40
N GLU A 412 35.05 24.60 -5.29
CA GLU A 412 34.45 24.26 -3.99
C GLU A 412 33.05 24.84 -3.79
N GLN A 413 32.56 25.68 -4.71
CA GLN A 413 31.21 26.27 -4.68
C GLN A 413 30.21 25.36 -5.39
#